data_AF-A0A3C0G9E7-F1
#
_entry.id   AF-A0A3C0G9E7-F1
#
_cell.length_a   1.000
_cell.length_b   1.000
_cell.length_c   1.000
_cell.angle_alpha   90.00
_cell.angle_beta   90.00
_cell.angle_gamma   90.00
#
_symmetry.space_group_name_H-M   'P 1'
#
loop_
_entity.id
_entity.type
_entity.pdbx_description
1 polymer ?
#
loop_
_entity_poly.entity_id
_entity_poly.type
_entity_poly.pdbx_seq_one_letter_code
_entity_poly.pdbx_strand_id
1 'polypeptide(L)'
;MKKLLLSSIAFVFLLTSCGSKQKGELTGVQGKKWYPEKPYGMELIPRGSFIMGKSEEDQGKLLNAPTKTVTVRSFYMDDTEITNSEYRQFVEWVKDSIVRTKLAILADELGIGPEEGGIGDYAFKDADTTRASVYDKYMLDNYSGMGETGYEGRALSKDEDLVWDTSEYPDEYYTEIMDSIYLSEEESYNGQRTIYVKQLKYKYSWMDIEAAARASVKGNTSRKDFIRTEEVEIYPDTTVWIRDFSYSYNEPMHNDYF
;
A
#
# COMPACT_ATOMS: atom_id res chain seq x y z
N MET A 1 15.30 -81.83 -18.13
CA MET A 1 14.22 -80.89 -17.76
C MET A 1 14.53 -79.98 -16.56
N LYS A 2 15.43 -80.35 -15.63
CA LYS A 2 15.76 -79.49 -14.46
C LYS A 2 16.57 -78.20 -14.81
N LYS A 3 17.44 -78.23 -15.84
CA LYS A 3 18.25 -77.05 -16.24
C LYS A 3 17.45 -75.94 -16.94
N LEU A 4 16.36 -76.29 -17.64
CA LEU A 4 15.45 -75.33 -18.29
C LEU A 4 14.50 -74.66 -17.28
N LEU A 5 14.07 -75.37 -16.24
CA LEU A 5 13.27 -74.81 -15.15
C LEU A 5 14.07 -73.82 -14.28
N LEU A 6 15.35 -74.11 -14.02
CA LEU A 6 16.25 -73.21 -13.30
C LEU A 6 16.55 -71.92 -14.09
N SER A 7 16.69 -71.99 -15.42
CA SER A 7 16.90 -70.79 -16.24
C SER A 7 15.64 -69.94 -16.35
N SER A 8 14.44 -70.54 -16.39
CA SER A 8 13.18 -69.78 -16.40
C SER A 8 12.91 -69.07 -15.07
N ILE A 9 13.27 -69.67 -13.93
CA ILE A 9 13.11 -69.03 -12.60
C ILE A 9 14.11 -67.87 -12.44
N ALA A 10 15.35 -68.03 -12.90
CA ALA A 10 16.34 -66.96 -12.90
C ALA A 10 15.92 -65.77 -13.81
N PHE A 11 15.24 -66.05 -14.93
CA PHE A 11 14.74 -65.01 -15.84
C PHE A 11 13.56 -64.22 -15.25
N VAL A 12 12.69 -64.89 -14.47
CA VAL A 12 11.57 -64.22 -13.77
C VAL A 12 12.07 -63.31 -12.64
N PHE A 13 13.10 -63.73 -11.90
CA PHE A 13 13.73 -62.88 -10.86
C PHE A 13 14.46 -61.66 -11.43
N LEU A 14 15.02 -61.76 -12.64
CA LEU A 14 15.67 -60.63 -13.33
C LEU A 14 14.65 -59.57 -13.81
N LEU A 15 13.42 -59.98 -14.15
CA LEU A 15 12.36 -59.05 -14.58
C LEU A 15 11.67 -58.30 -13.43
N THR A 16 11.78 -58.80 -12.18
CA THR A 16 11.24 -58.13 -10.99
C THR A 16 12.21 -57.14 -10.34
N SER A 17 13.46 -57.05 -10.82
CA SER A 17 14.52 -56.21 -10.23
C SER A 17 14.71 -54.85 -10.93
N CYS A 18 13.71 -54.39 -11.69
CA CYS A 18 13.73 -53.06 -12.31
C CYS A 18 12.65 -52.17 -11.69
N GLY A 19 12.88 -51.78 -10.43
CA GLY A 19 12.13 -50.73 -9.75
C GLY A 19 12.99 -49.48 -9.63
N SER A 20 13.12 -48.71 -10.71
CA SER A 20 13.70 -47.37 -10.62
C SER A 20 12.71 -46.47 -9.88
N LYS A 21 12.84 -46.42 -8.54
CA LYS A 21 12.31 -45.31 -7.73
C LYS A 21 13.12 -44.04 -8.05
N GLN A 22 12.99 -43.53 -9.28
CA GLN A 22 13.46 -42.22 -9.71
C GLN A 22 12.29 -41.22 -9.76
N LYS A 23 11.39 -41.28 -8.78
CA LYS A 23 10.51 -40.17 -8.47
C LYS A 23 11.12 -39.54 -7.22
N GLY A 24 11.66 -38.33 -7.37
CA GLY A 24 12.20 -37.60 -6.22
C GLY A 24 11.16 -37.54 -5.10
N GLU A 25 11.62 -37.60 -3.85
CA GLU A 25 10.78 -37.63 -2.64
C GLU A 25 9.94 -36.35 -2.45
N LEU A 26 10.14 -35.33 -3.29
CA LEU A 26 9.33 -34.12 -3.32
C LEU A 26 8.09 -34.35 -4.17
N THR A 27 6.99 -34.72 -3.52
CA THR A 27 5.67 -34.91 -4.15
C THR A 27 4.96 -33.58 -4.46
N GLY A 28 5.52 -32.45 -4.02
CA GLY A 28 4.95 -31.12 -4.18
C GLY A 28 3.76 -30.88 -3.24
N VAL A 29 3.63 -29.67 -2.74
CA VAL A 29 2.40 -29.24 -2.06
C VAL A 29 1.43 -28.77 -3.14
N GLN A 30 0.16 -29.19 -3.05
CA GLN A 30 -0.87 -28.69 -3.95
C GLN A 30 -0.97 -27.17 -3.79
N GLY A 31 -0.51 -26.42 -4.80
CA GLY A 31 -0.57 -24.97 -4.80
C GLY A 31 -2.02 -24.49 -4.71
N LYS A 32 -2.22 -23.36 -4.02
CA LYS A 32 -3.53 -22.69 -4.00
C LYS A 32 -3.89 -22.32 -5.44
N LYS A 33 -5.08 -22.73 -5.90
CA LYS A 33 -5.61 -22.26 -7.18
C LYS A 33 -5.84 -20.75 -7.06
N TRP A 34 -5.04 -19.98 -7.78
CA TRP A 34 -5.18 -18.53 -7.84
C TRP A 34 -6.04 -18.18 -9.06
N TYR A 35 -7.23 -17.65 -8.79
CA TYR A 35 -8.06 -17.06 -9.82
C TYR A 35 -7.90 -15.55 -9.71
N PRO A 36 -7.29 -14.88 -10.69
CA PRO A 36 -7.21 -13.43 -10.66
C PRO A 36 -8.62 -12.88 -10.87
N GLU A 37 -9.24 -12.36 -9.81
CA GLU A 37 -10.44 -11.56 -9.96
C GLU A 37 -10.06 -10.20 -10.55
N LYS A 38 -10.92 -9.68 -11.43
CA LYS A 38 -10.76 -8.36 -12.03
C LYS A 38 -10.99 -7.32 -10.94
N PRO A 39 -10.02 -6.46 -10.60
CA PRO A 39 -10.24 -5.36 -9.68
C PRO A 39 -11.32 -4.42 -10.21
N TYR A 40 -12.05 -3.77 -9.31
CA TYR A 40 -13.07 -2.79 -9.68
C TYR A 40 -12.43 -1.62 -10.44
N GLY A 41 -13.06 -1.17 -11.53
CA GLY A 41 -12.57 -0.05 -12.35
C GLY A 41 -11.31 -0.33 -13.18
N MET A 42 -10.85 -1.59 -13.27
CA MET A 42 -9.63 -1.93 -14.02
C MET A 42 -9.89 -2.95 -15.12
N GLU A 43 -9.25 -2.82 -16.28
CA GLU A 43 -9.30 -3.77 -17.39
C GLU A 43 -8.03 -4.62 -17.49
N LEU A 44 -8.17 -5.90 -17.91
CA LEU A 44 -7.01 -6.77 -18.13
C LEU A 44 -6.34 -6.42 -19.46
N ILE A 45 -5.11 -5.92 -19.38
CA ILE A 45 -4.26 -5.75 -20.55
C ILE A 45 -3.56 -7.08 -20.84
N PRO A 46 -3.81 -7.72 -21.99
CA PRO A 46 -3.21 -9.00 -22.31
C PRO A 46 -1.70 -8.85 -22.53
N ARG A 47 -0.95 -9.94 -22.27
CA ARG A 47 0.48 -9.97 -22.58
C ARG A 47 0.69 -9.73 -24.09
N GLY A 48 1.70 -8.96 -24.42
CA GLY A 48 1.98 -8.63 -25.82
C GLY A 48 3.33 -7.95 -25.99
N SER A 49 3.75 -7.84 -27.23
CA SER A 49 4.92 -7.06 -27.65
C SER A 49 4.45 -5.95 -28.56
N PHE A 50 4.90 -4.73 -28.32
CA PHE A 50 4.59 -3.56 -29.15
C PHE A 50 5.84 -2.70 -29.36
N ILE A 51 5.84 -1.89 -30.42
CA ILE A 51 6.91 -0.93 -30.70
C ILE A 51 6.60 0.35 -29.94
N MET A 52 7.45 0.69 -28.98
CA MET A 52 7.37 1.92 -28.19
C MET A 52 8.26 2.99 -28.81
N GLY A 53 7.74 4.21 -28.98
CA GLY A 53 8.43 5.35 -29.59
C GLY A 53 7.76 5.83 -30.88
N LYS A 54 8.17 6.99 -31.40
CA LYS A 54 7.66 7.52 -32.68
C LYS A 54 8.17 6.65 -33.83
N SER A 55 7.27 6.15 -34.68
CA SER A 55 7.62 5.45 -35.92
C SER A 55 8.08 6.40 -37.05
N GLU A 56 7.73 7.68 -36.96
CA GLU A 56 8.04 8.70 -37.98
C GLU A 56 9.16 9.65 -37.49
N GLU A 57 10.10 9.96 -38.39
CA GLU A 57 11.12 10.99 -38.14
C GLU A 57 10.46 12.37 -38.06
N ASP A 58 10.63 13.03 -36.92
CA ASP A 58 10.24 14.42 -36.75
C ASP A 58 11.11 15.31 -37.65
N GLN A 59 10.50 16.20 -38.44
CA GLN A 59 11.24 17.09 -39.36
C GLN A 59 12.30 17.95 -38.64
N GLY A 60 12.16 18.12 -37.32
CA GLY A 60 13.12 18.82 -36.46
C GLY A 60 14.35 18.02 -36.00
N LYS A 61 14.52 16.73 -36.38
CA LYS A 61 15.62 15.85 -35.92
C LYS A 61 15.84 15.84 -34.40
N LEU A 62 14.78 16.06 -33.63
CA LEU A 62 14.81 15.89 -32.18
C LEU A 62 14.77 14.39 -31.87
N LEU A 63 15.93 13.77 -31.67
CA LEU A 63 16.14 12.35 -31.34
C LEU A 63 15.63 11.98 -29.93
N ASN A 64 14.43 12.44 -29.53
CA ASN A 64 13.96 12.35 -28.16
C ASN A 64 13.25 11.02 -27.84
N ALA A 65 13.03 10.13 -28.81
CA ALA A 65 12.37 8.84 -28.57
C ALA A 65 12.75 7.75 -29.59
N PRO A 66 13.86 7.00 -29.40
CA PRO A 66 14.21 5.87 -30.26
C PRO A 66 13.16 4.76 -30.17
N THR A 67 12.76 4.19 -31.31
CA THR A 67 11.83 3.06 -31.37
C THR A 67 12.45 1.81 -30.76
N LYS A 68 11.79 1.23 -29.75
CA LYS A 68 12.20 -0.03 -29.13
C LYS A 68 11.03 -0.99 -29.01
N THR A 69 11.26 -2.27 -29.30
CA THR A 69 10.25 -3.31 -29.08
C THR A 69 10.22 -3.66 -27.60
N VAL A 70 9.09 -3.42 -26.94
CA VAL A 70 8.87 -3.73 -25.52
C VAL A 70 7.89 -4.89 -25.42
N THR A 71 8.22 -5.86 -24.55
CA THR A 71 7.31 -6.96 -24.20
C THR A 71 6.83 -6.76 -22.78
N VAL A 72 5.51 -6.66 -22.60
CA VAL A 72 4.88 -6.45 -21.30
C VAL A 72 4.09 -7.69 -20.92
N ARG A 73 4.13 -8.06 -19.64
CA ARG A 73 3.30 -9.15 -19.10
C ARG A 73 1.85 -8.68 -19.01
N SER A 74 0.91 -9.59 -18.78
CA SER A 74 -0.46 -9.19 -18.51
C SER A 74 -0.54 -8.46 -17.16
N PHE A 75 -1.24 -7.34 -17.11
CA PHE A 75 -1.49 -6.56 -15.90
C PHE A 75 -2.86 -5.87 -16.00
N TYR A 76 -3.36 -5.38 -14.88
CA TYR A 76 -4.59 -4.60 -14.82
C TYR A 76 -4.28 -3.10 -14.93
N MET A 77 -5.08 -2.36 -15.68
CA MET A 77 -4.96 -0.91 -15.84
C MET A 77 -6.34 -0.29 -15.64
N ASP A 78 -6.40 0.87 -14.98
CA ASP A 78 -7.65 1.62 -14.82
C ASP A 78 -8.31 1.87 -16.18
N ASP A 79 -9.63 1.71 -16.25
CA ASP A 79 -10.41 1.90 -17.48
C ASP A 79 -10.57 3.38 -17.85
N THR A 80 -10.60 4.25 -16.85
CA THR A 80 -10.60 5.72 -16.98
C THR A 80 -9.52 6.35 -16.11
N GLU A 81 -9.19 7.62 -16.39
CA GLU A 81 -8.38 8.42 -15.48
C GLU A 81 -9.11 8.62 -14.14
N ILE A 82 -8.35 8.76 -13.05
CA ILE A 82 -8.91 9.00 -11.72
C ILE A 82 -9.69 10.31 -11.72
N THR A 83 -10.94 10.24 -11.29
CA THR A 83 -11.82 11.40 -11.18
C THR A 83 -11.50 12.25 -9.95
N ASN A 84 -11.84 13.54 -9.98
CA ASN A 84 -11.69 14.41 -8.80
C ASN A 84 -12.46 13.88 -7.57
N SER A 85 -13.60 13.21 -7.76
CA SER A 85 -14.35 12.58 -6.68
C SER A 85 -13.61 11.42 -6.03
N GLU A 86 -13.00 10.55 -6.81
CA GLU A 86 -12.20 9.42 -6.30
C GLU A 86 -10.95 9.92 -5.60
N TYR A 87 -10.30 10.96 -6.14
CA TYR A 87 -9.15 11.57 -5.49
C TYR A 87 -9.53 12.26 -4.16
N ARG A 88 -10.67 12.94 -4.08
CA ARG A 88 -11.19 13.49 -2.82
C ARG A 88 -11.45 12.38 -1.79
N GLN A 89 -12.05 11.26 -2.19
CA GLN A 89 -12.24 10.12 -1.31
C GLN A 89 -10.92 9.62 -0.72
N PHE A 90 -9.88 9.52 -1.54
CA PHE A 90 -8.54 9.15 -1.08
C PHE A 90 -7.99 10.15 -0.06
N VAL A 91 -8.07 11.45 -0.34
CA VAL A 91 -7.59 12.49 0.59
C VAL A 91 -8.36 12.48 1.90
N GLU A 92 -9.68 12.29 1.87
CA GLU A 92 -10.52 12.15 3.06
C GLU A 92 -10.13 10.93 3.91
N TRP A 93 -9.78 9.81 3.28
CA TRP A 93 -9.26 8.63 3.98
C TRP A 93 -7.90 8.87 4.63
N VAL A 94 -7.02 9.62 3.97
CA VAL A 94 -5.72 9.99 4.55
C VAL A 94 -5.92 10.94 5.72
N LYS A 95 -6.85 11.91 5.60
CA LYS A 95 -7.25 12.81 6.68
C LYS A 95 -7.78 12.04 7.90
N ASP A 96 -8.73 11.13 7.69
CA ASP A 96 -9.27 10.24 8.74
C ASP A 96 -8.14 9.43 9.41
N SER A 97 -7.23 8.85 8.62
CA SER A 97 -6.10 8.09 9.16
C SER A 97 -5.16 8.94 10.01
N ILE A 98 -4.89 10.19 9.62
CA ILE A 98 -4.02 11.10 10.37
C ILE A 98 -4.69 11.46 11.71
N VAL A 99 -5.97 11.83 11.68
CA VAL A 99 -6.73 12.18 12.90
C VAL A 99 -6.77 10.99 13.86
N ARG A 100 -7.13 9.80 13.38
CA ARG A 100 -7.14 8.58 14.21
C ARG A 100 -5.78 8.27 14.82
N THR A 101 -4.71 8.47 14.06
CA THR A 101 -3.35 8.26 14.57
C THR A 101 -3.05 9.23 15.72
N LYS A 102 -3.38 10.51 15.55
CA LYS A 102 -3.19 11.52 16.59
C LYS A 102 -4.02 11.24 17.84
N LEU A 103 -5.30 10.90 17.67
CA LEU A 103 -6.19 10.53 18.77
C LEU A 103 -5.67 9.31 19.53
N ALA A 104 -5.26 8.26 18.81
CA ALA A 104 -4.74 7.04 19.41
C ALA A 104 -3.44 7.28 20.20
N ILE A 105 -2.54 8.12 19.67
CA ILE A 105 -1.31 8.53 20.37
C ILE A 105 -1.64 9.30 21.65
N LEU A 106 -2.56 10.26 21.59
CA LEU A 106 -2.94 11.06 22.76
C LEU A 106 -3.65 10.20 23.82
N ALA A 107 -4.53 9.29 23.40
CA ALA A 107 -5.17 8.34 24.30
C ALA A 107 -4.14 7.44 25.01
N ASP A 108 -3.13 6.96 24.29
CA ASP A 108 -2.04 6.16 24.87
C ASP A 108 -1.16 6.96 25.82
N GLU A 109 -0.83 8.21 25.48
CA GLU A 109 -0.04 9.12 26.32
C GLU A 109 -0.76 9.45 27.64
N LEU A 110 -2.08 9.62 27.58
CA LEU A 110 -2.92 9.89 28.75
C LEU A 110 -3.33 8.61 29.50
N GLY A 111 -3.07 7.43 28.94
CA GLY A 111 -3.47 6.14 29.50
C GLY A 111 -4.98 5.89 29.47
N ILE A 112 -5.70 6.56 28.57
CA ILE A 112 -7.15 6.48 28.41
C ILE A 112 -7.48 5.30 27.50
N GLY A 113 -8.17 4.30 28.04
CA GLY A 113 -8.63 3.14 27.28
C GLY A 113 -10.07 3.29 26.76
N PRO A 114 -10.55 2.34 25.95
CA PRO A 114 -11.93 2.33 25.44
C PRO A 114 -13.01 2.30 26.53
N GLU A 115 -12.67 1.92 27.76
CA GLU A 115 -13.64 1.88 28.88
C GLU A 115 -14.00 3.27 29.41
N GLU A 116 -13.14 4.27 29.21
CA GLU A 116 -13.33 5.64 29.71
C GLU A 116 -14.15 6.52 28.74
N GLY A 117 -14.30 6.09 27.49
CA GLY A 117 -14.99 6.81 26.42
C GLY A 117 -14.21 8.01 25.87
N GLY A 118 -14.81 8.76 24.95
CA GLY A 118 -14.21 9.96 24.38
C GLY A 118 -13.05 9.62 23.44
N ILE A 119 -11.87 10.21 23.64
CA ILE A 119 -10.68 9.82 22.87
C ILE A 119 -10.27 8.35 23.08
N GLY A 120 -10.69 7.73 24.19
CA GLY A 120 -10.45 6.32 24.46
C GLY A 120 -11.06 5.37 23.43
N ASP A 121 -12.15 5.78 22.78
CA ASP A 121 -12.82 5.01 21.72
C ASP A 121 -11.95 4.86 20.46
N TYR A 122 -11.00 5.78 20.29
CA TYR A 122 -10.04 5.82 19.17
C TYR A 122 -8.68 5.26 19.52
N ALA A 123 -8.51 4.68 20.71
CA ALA A 123 -7.26 4.04 21.13
C ALA A 123 -6.82 2.95 20.13
N PHE A 124 -5.53 2.61 20.16
CA PHE A 124 -4.99 1.53 19.36
C PHE A 124 -5.70 0.19 19.68
N LYS A 125 -5.84 -0.68 18.67
CA LYS A 125 -6.52 -1.99 18.80
C LYS A 125 -5.83 -2.94 19.78
N ASP A 126 -4.59 -2.66 20.14
CA ASP A 126 -3.86 -3.43 21.14
C ASP A 126 -4.31 -3.16 22.58
N ALA A 127 -5.04 -2.06 22.83
CA ALA A 127 -5.68 -1.83 24.12
C ALA A 127 -6.67 -2.97 24.47
N ASP A 128 -7.35 -3.55 23.48
CA ASP A 128 -8.23 -4.71 23.65
C ASP A 128 -7.54 -6.03 23.23
N THR A 129 -6.77 -6.61 24.14
CA THR A 129 -6.09 -7.91 23.91
C THR A 129 -6.99 -9.14 24.08
N THR A 130 -8.29 -8.97 24.34
CA THR A 130 -9.20 -10.08 24.67
C THR A 130 -9.42 -11.04 23.50
N ARG A 131 -9.41 -10.51 22.27
CA ARG A 131 -9.64 -11.26 21.02
C ARG A 131 -8.37 -11.57 20.23
N ALA A 132 -7.21 -11.09 20.69
CA ALA A 132 -5.94 -11.25 19.97
C ALA A 132 -5.41 -12.70 20.06
N SER A 133 -4.91 -13.24 18.95
CA SER A 133 -4.27 -14.56 18.95
C SER A 133 -2.94 -14.53 19.70
N VAL A 134 -2.42 -15.72 20.10
CA VAL A 134 -1.09 -15.83 20.74
C VAL A 134 0.01 -15.25 19.85
N TYR A 135 -0.11 -15.44 18.53
CA TYR A 135 0.83 -14.86 17.58
C TYR A 135 0.72 -13.33 17.55
N ASP A 136 -0.49 -12.78 17.55
CA ASP A 136 -0.70 -11.33 17.51
C ASP A 136 -0.13 -10.66 18.77
N LYS A 137 -0.35 -11.26 19.94
CA LYS A 137 0.23 -10.80 21.22
C LYS A 137 1.76 -10.83 21.18
N TYR A 138 2.33 -11.93 20.71
CA TYR A 138 3.79 -12.03 20.55
C TYR A 138 4.34 -10.97 19.59
N MET A 139 3.67 -10.77 18.46
CA MET A 139 4.11 -9.77 17.47
C MET A 139 4.03 -8.35 18.05
N LEU A 140 2.96 -8.05 18.76
CA LEU A 140 2.77 -6.78 19.43
C LEU A 140 3.87 -6.53 20.46
N ASP A 141 4.07 -7.44 21.41
CA ASP A 141 5.02 -7.27 22.51
C ASP A 141 6.48 -7.17 22.04
N ASN A 142 6.83 -7.79 20.91
CA ASN A 142 8.22 -7.88 20.43
C ASN A 142 8.55 -6.98 19.25
N TYR A 143 7.56 -6.46 18.51
CA TYR A 143 7.81 -5.70 17.27
C TYR A 143 7.04 -4.40 17.16
N SER A 144 5.99 -4.20 17.98
CA SER A 144 5.28 -2.92 18.02
C SER A 144 6.16 -1.82 18.58
N GLY A 145 6.10 -0.63 17.98
CA GLY A 145 6.83 0.55 18.44
C GLY A 145 8.35 0.51 18.19
N MET A 146 8.84 -0.40 17.36
CA MET A 146 10.26 -0.46 16.97
C MET A 146 10.67 0.56 15.90
N GLY A 147 9.80 1.49 15.52
CA GLY A 147 10.12 2.52 14.54
C GLY A 147 10.56 3.85 15.17
N GLU A 148 10.49 4.92 14.38
CA GLU A 148 10.97 6.25 14.76
C GLU A 148 10.00 6.98 15.68
N THR A 149 8.69 6.74 15.51
CA THR A 149 7.65 7.38 16.32
C THR A 149 7.31 6.59 17.57
N GLY A 150 7.71 5.32 17.65
CA GLY A 150 7.39 4.44 18.78
C GLY A 150 5.98 3.83 18.71
N TYR A 151 5.23 4.12 17.64
CA TYR A 151 3.87 3.62 17.41
C TYR A 151 3.77 2.75 16.15
N GLU A 152 4.88 2.52 15.44
CA GLU A 152 4.88 1.72 14.22
C GLU A 152 4.48 0.27 14.49
N GLY A 153 3.57 -0.24 13.66
CA GLY A 153 3.04 -1.60 13.80
C GLY A 153 1.81 -1.71 14.71
N ARG A 154 1.45 -0.65 15.44
CA ARG A 154 0.16 -0.59 16.16
C ARG A 154 -0.98 -0.37 15.19
N ALA A 155 -2.03 -1.17 15.32
CA ALA A 155 -3.21 -1.07 14.48
C ALA A 155 -4.20 -0.04 15.06
N LEU A 156 -4.70 0.87 14.22
CA LEU A 156 -5.70 1.87 14.61
C LEU A 156 -7.11 1.24 14.72
N SER A 157 -7.90 1.73 15.67
CA SER A 157 -9.33 1.44 15.72
C SER A 157 -10.07 2.15 14.58
N LYS A 158 -10.96 1.42 13.90
CA LYS A 158 -11.85 1.93 12.85
C LYS A 158 -13.31 1.59 13.16
N ASP A 159 -13.57 1.28 14.42
CA ASP A 159 -14.85 0.74 14.84
C ASP A 159 -15.86 1.89 15.06
N GLU A 160 -15.39 3.04 15.56
CA GLU A 160 -16.17 4.29 15.69
C GLU A 160 -15.83 5.30 14.56
N ASP A 161 -16.86 6.02 14.10
CA ASP A 161 -16.74 7.08 13.09
C ASP A 161 -16.24 8.39 13.72
N LEU A 162 -15.37 9.11 13.00
CA LEU A 162 -14.90 10.43 13.47
C LEU A 162 -16.02 11.47 13.40
N VAL A 163 -16.13 12.26 14.46
CA VAL A 163 -17.02 13.43 14.52
C VAL A 163 -16.29 14.65 13.95
N TRP A 164 -16.88 15.27 12.92
CA TRP A 164 -16.34 16.48 12.28
C TRP A 164 -17.12 17.76 12.64
N ASP A 165 -18.32 17.63 13.22
CA ASP A 165 -19.09 18.78 13.71
C ASP A 165 -18.53 19.23 15.07
N THR A 166 -18.12 20.49 15.14
CA THR A 166 -17.52 21.08 16.35
C THR A 166 -18.46 21.09 17.55
N SER A 167 -19.77 21.06 17.31
CA SER A 167 -20.78 21.03 18.38
C SER A 167 -20.98 19.65 19.01
N GLU A 168 -20.51 18.59 18.34
CA GLU A 168 -20.68 17.19 18.75
C GLU A 168 -19.37 16.56 19.25
N TYR A 169 -18.31 17.35 19.43
CA TYR A 169 -17.03 16.81 19.92
C TYR A 169 -17.18 16.18 21.30
N PRO A 170 -16.68 14.95 21.49
CA PRO A 170 -16.95 14.16 22.69
C PRO A 170 -16.24 14.71 23.93
N ASP A 171 -15.04 15.30 23.76
CA ASP A 171 -14.24 15.84 24.85
C ASP A 171 -13.25 16.94 24.40
N GLU A 172 -12.52 17.50 25.39
CA GLU A 172 -11.53 18.55 25.20
C GLU A 172 -10.31 18.07 24.40
N TYR A 173 -9.86 16.83 24.63
CA TYR A 173 -8.70 16.25 23.96
C TYR A 173 -8.95 15.98 22.48
N TYR A 174 -10.15 15.52 22.14
CA TYR A 174 -10.62 15.39 20.78
C TYR A 174 -10.63 16.76 20.10
N THR A 175 -11.11 17.78 20.81
CA THR A 175 -11.09 19.17 20.32
C THR A 175 -9.68 19.66 20.03
N GLU A 176 -8.71 19.37 20.90
CA GLU A 176 -7.29 19.73 20.69
C GLU A 176 -6.71 19.07 19.43
N ILE A 177 -6.95 17.76 19.24
CA ILE A 177 -6.46 17.07 18.05
C ILE A 177 -7.12 17.62 16.78
N MET A 178 -8.43 17.84 16.83
CA MET A 178 -9.17 18.44 15.72
C MET A 178 -8.67 19.86 15.43
N ASP A 179 -8.37 20.67 16.44
CA ASP A 179 -7.78 21.99 16.25
C ASP A 179 -6.43 21.91 15.52
N SER A 180 -5.59 20.93 15.88
CA SER A 180 -4.23 20.76 15.36
C SER A 180 -4.13 20.41 13.86
N ILE A 181 -5.23 19.95 13.23
CA ILE A 181 -5.26 19.59 11.80
C ILE A 181 -5.69 20.76 10.91
N TYR A 182 -6.29 21.80 11.49
CA TYR A 182 -6.67 23.00 10.76
C TYR A 182 -5.58 24.07 10.83
N LEU A 183 -5.63 25.02 9.90
CA LEU A 183 -4.84 26.24 10.02
C LEU A 183 -5.20 26.98 11.31
N SER A 184 -4.20 27.67 11.85
CA SER A 184 -4.39 28.61 12.96
C SER A 184 -5.33 29.74 12.53
N GLU A 185 -5.97 30.40 13.49
CA GLU A 185 -6.84 31.55 13.20
C GLU A 185 -6.08 32.70 12.50
N GLU A 186 -4.79 32.86 12.80
CA GLU A 186 -3.93 33.88 12.20
C GLU A 186 -3.63 33.63 10.71
N GLU A 187 -3.54 32.36 10.32
CA GLU A 187 -3.29 31.95 8.92
C GLU A 187 -4.59 31.74 8.13
N SER A 188 -5.74 31.72 8.82
CA SER A 188 -7.04 31.51 8.20
C SER A 188 -7.53 32.76 7.48
N TYR A 189 -7.88 32.63 6.21
CA TYR A 189 -8.44 33.71 5.41
C TYR A 189 -9.97 33.71 5.49
N ASN A 190 -10.59 34.89 5.58
CA ASN A 190 -12.06 35.07 5.65
C ASN A 190 -12.77 34.35 6.82
N GLY A 191 -12.06 34.04 7.90
CA GLY A 191 -12.62 33.33 9.06
C GLY A 191 -13.01 31.88 8.79
N GLN A 192 -12.61 31.33 7.63
CA GLN A 192 -12.78 29.92 7.32
C GLN A 192 -11.51 29.17 7.72
N ARG A 193 -11.65 28.23 8.65
CA ARG A 193 -10.56 27.34 9.05
C ARG A 193 -10.47 26.19 8.05
N THR A 194 -9.48 26.27 7.16
CA THR A 194 -9.17 25.18 6.22
C THR A 194 -8.14 24.23 6.80
N ILE A 195 -8.15 22.98 6.35
CA ILE A 195 -7.17 21.97 6.78
C ILE A 195 -5.76 22.45 6.42
N TYR A 196 -4.80 22.21 7.30
CA TYR A 196 -3.40 22.48 7.01
C TYR A 196 -2.85 21.42 6.05
N VAL A 197 -2.91 21.72 4.75
CA VAL A 197 -2.61 20.79 3.65
C VAL A 197 -1.22 20.15 3.70
N LYS A 198 -0.25 20.81 4.35
CA LYS A 198 1.12 20.27 4.51
C LYS A 198 1.20 19.10 5.49
N GLN A 199 0.19 18.89 6.33
CA GLN A 199 0.09 17.68 7.16
C GLN A 199 -0.40 16.46 6.35
N LEU A 200 -1.06 16.68 5.20
CA LEU A 200 -1.58 15.61 4.35
C LEU A 200 -0.44 14.97 3.54
N LYS A 201 0.37 14.17 4.22
CA LYS A 201 1.48 13.42 3.65
C LYS A 201 1.16 11.95 3.63
N TYR A 202 1.20 11.35 2.44
CA TYR A 202 1.05 9.92 2.28
C TYR A 202 2.44 9.27 2.25
N LYS A 203 2.65 8.34 3.18
CA LYS A 203 3.88 7.55 3.29
C LYS A 203 3.65 6.18 2.69
N TYR A 204 4.49 5.81 1.73
CA TYR A 204 4.45 4.48 1.12
C TYR A 204 5.85 3.90 0.99
N SER A 205 5.91 2.57 1.01
CA SER A 205 7.17 1.84 0.86
C SER A 205 7.11 0.91 -0.33
N TRP A 206 8.17 0.91 -1.13
CA TRP A 206 8.31 0.03 -2.29
C TRP A 206 9.71 -0.57 -2.32
N MET A 207 9.86 -1.69 -3.04
CA MET A 207 11.15 -2.37 -3.16
C MET A 207 11.72 -2.14 -4.54
N ASP A 208 12.96 -1.67 -4.62
CA ASP A 208 13.70 -1.63 -5.88
C ASP A 208 14.16 -3.05 -6.24
N ILE A 209 13.30 -3.74 -6.97
CA ILE A 209 13.52 -5.14 -7.40
C ILE A 209 14.73 -5.23 -8.34
N GLU A 210 14.99 -4.21 -9.18
CA GLU A 210 16.11 -4.23 -10.12
C GLU A 210 17.45 -4.03 -9.41
N ALA A 211 17.53 -3.11 -8.45
CA ALA A 211 18.70 -2.97 -7.59
C ALA A 211 18.91 -4.22 -6.75
N ALA A 212 17.85 -4.80 -6.17
CA ALA A 212 17.92 -6.04 -5.41
C ALA A 212 18.44 -7.21 -6.28
N ALA A 213 17.96 -7.34 -7.51
CA ALA A 213 18.38 -8.40 -8.44
C ALA A 213 19.86 -8.24 -8.84
N ARG A 214 20.32 -7.01 -9.11
CA ARG A 214 21.73 -6.74 -9.43
C ARG A 214 22.67 -6.99 -8.25
N ALA A 215 22.21 -6.65 -7.04
CA ALA A 215 23.00 -6.81 -5.82
C ALA A 215 23.01 -8.25 -5.29
N SER A 216 21.96 -9.04 -5.55
CA SER A 216 21.89 -10.47 -5.25
C SER A 216 23.09 -11.26 -5.82
N VAL A 217 23.68 -10.80 -6.93
CA VAL A 217 24.84 -11.44 -7.56
C VAL A 217 26.12 -11.26 -6.73
N LYS A 218 26.21 -10.21 -5.90
CA LYS A 218 27.44 -9.84 -5.17
C LYS A 218 27.55 -10.45 -3.77
N GLY A 219 26.49 -11.08 -3.27
CA GLY A 219 26.45 -11.73 -1.95
C GLY A 219 26.52 -10.74 -0.79
N ASN A 220 25.65 -10.93 0.21
CA ASN A 220 25.60 -10.18 1.47
C ASN A 220 24.81 -8.85 1.48
N THR A 221 23.71 -8.76 0.73
CA THR A 221 22.74 -7.65 0.84
C THR A 221 21.43 -8.12 1.45
N SER A 222 20.93 -7.40 2.45
CA SER A 222 19.64 -7.70 3.07
C SER A 222 18.51 -7.07 2.26
N ARG A 223 17.33 -7.69 2.31
CA ARG A 223 16.13 -7.18 1.64
C ARG A 223 15.79 -5.74 2.07
N LYS A 224 16.08 -5.40 3.33
CA LYS A 224 15.85 -4.06 3.89
C LYS A 224 16.59 -2.96 3.12
N ASP A 225 17.75 -3.28 2.55
CA ASP A 225 18.62 -2.29 1.90
C ASP A 225 18.02 -1.76 0.58
N PHE A 226 17.02 -2.49 0.05
CA PHE A 226 16.30 -2.17 -1.19
C PHE A 226 14.87 -1.68 -0.96
N ILE A 227 14.42 -1.62 0.30
CA ILE A 227 13.16 -0.99 0.64
C ILE A 227 13.39 0.51 0.65
N ARG A 228 12.57 1.23 -0.12
CA ARG A 228 12.51 2.68 -0.16
C ARG A 228 11.21 3.11 0.47
N THR A 229 11.27 4.18 1.23
CA THR A 229 10.12 4.81 1.84
C THR A 229 10.09 6.24 1.38
N GLU A 230 8.96 6.66 0.85
CA GLU A 230 8.75 7.99 0.31
C GLU A 230 7.53 8.62 0.97
N GLU A 231 7.60 9.93 1.14
CA GLU A 231 6.52 10.77 1.64
C GLU A 231 6.14 11.78 0.56
N VAL A 232 4.87 11.79 0.20
CA VAL A 232 4.33 12.66 -0.85
C VAL A 232 3.20 13.50 -0.27
N GLU A 233 3.26 14.81 -0.49
CA GLU A 233 2.15 15.72 -0.21
C GLU A 233 1.04 15.45 -1.24
N ILE A 234 -0.14 15.04 -0.76
CA ILE A 234 -1.21 14.55 -1.63
C ILE A 234 -2.24 15.63 -1.98
N TYR A 235 -2.27 16.74 -1.26
CA TYR A 235 -3.22 17.80 -1.56
C TYR A 235 -2.84 18.47 -2.90
N PRO A 236 -3.77 18.61 -3.86
CA PRO A 236 -3.43 19.18 -5.16
C PRO A 236 -3.09 20.67 -5.05
N ASP A 237 -2.10 21.13 -5.82
CA ASP A 237 -1.77 22.55 -5.93
C ASP A 237 -2.87 23.29 -6.71
N THR A 238 -3.89 23.79 -6.00
CA THR A 238 -4.98 24.57 -6.60
C THR A 238 -4.50 25.93 -7.13
N THR A 239 -3.31 26.41 -6.76
CA THR A 239 -2.79 27.71 -7.22
C THR A 239 -2.36 27.67 -8.69
N VAL A 240 -2.19 26.46 -9.26
CA VAL A 240 -1.86 26.25 -10.67
C VAL A 240 -2.84 26.96 -11.61
N TRP A 241 -4.13 27.01 -11.24
CA TRP A 241 -5.18 27.65 -12.03
C TRP A 241 -5.01 29.16 -12.19
N ILE A 242 -4.35 29.80 -11.22
CA ILE A 242 -4.05 31.23 -11.22
C ILE A 242 -2.64 31.49 -11.75
N ARG A 243 -1.68 30.67 -11.32
CA ARG A 243 -0.25 30.83 -11.64
C ARG A 243 0.04 30.59 -13.12
N ASP A 244 -0.44 29.48 -13.66
CA ASP A 244 -0.02 29.01 -14.99
C ASP A 244 -0.92 29.59 -16.10
N PHE A 245 -2.13 30.03 -15.75
CA PHE A 245 -3.12 30.59 -16.68
C PHE A 245 -3.41 32.08 -16.41
N SER A 246 -2.36 32.90 -16.50
CA SER A 246 -2.51 34.36 -16.41
C SER A 246 -3.54 34.90 -17.42
N TYR A 247 -4.31 35.91 -17.02
CA TYR A 247 -5.37 36.57 -17.83
C TYR A 247 -6.63 35.74 -18.13
N SER A 248 -6.85 34.62 -17.43
CA SER A 248 -8.09 33.82 -17.51
C SER A 248 -8.92 33.97 -16.23
N TYR A 249 -10.26 33.95 -16.34
CA TYR A 249 -11.17 33.98 -15.19
C TYR A 249 -11.24 32.59 -14.53
N ASN A 250 -10.15 32.19 -13.86
CA ASN A 250 -9.98 30.87 -13.26
C ASN A 250 -10.16 30.86 -11.73
N GLU A 251 -10.57 31.97 -11.12
CA GLU A 251 -10.88 32.04 -9.69
C GLU A 251 -11.92 30.99 -9.24
N PRO A 252 -13.00 30.72 -10.00
CA PRO A 252 -13.91 29.63 -9.63
C PRO A 252 -13.23 28.26 -9.64
N MET A 253 -12.32 28.01 -10.59
CA MET A 253 -11.55 26.77 -10.60
C MET A 253 -10.57 26.72 -9.43
N HIS A 254 -9.96 27.83 -9.02
CA HIS A 254 -9.12 27.83 -7.83
C HIS A 254 -9.90 27.51 -6.55
N ASN A 255 -11.07 28.11 -6.39
CA ASN A 255 -11.87 28.02 -5.16
C ASN A 255 -12.65 26.70 -5.05
N ASP A 256 -13.16 26.17 -6.17
CA ASP A 256 -14.10 25.02 -6.17
C ASP A 256 -13.47 23.71 -6.67
N TYR A 257 -12.20 23.72 -7.10
CA TYR A 257 -11.58 22.51 -7.66
C TYR A 257 -11.43 21.39 -6.65
N PHE A 258 -11.06 21.70 -5.41
CA PHE A 258 -10.83 20.68 -4.39
C PHE A 258 -11.68 20.90 -3.15
#